data_AF-A0AAD4S4F3-F1
#
_entry.id   AF-A0AAD4S4F3-F1
#
_cell.length_a   1.000
_cell.length_b   1.000
_cell.length_c   1.000
_cell.angle_alpha   90.00
_cell.angle_beta   90.00
_cell.angle_gamma   90.00
#
_symmetry.space_group_name_H-M   'P 1'
#
loop_
_entity.id
_entity.type
_entity.pdbx_description
1 polymer ?
#
loop_
_entity_poly.entity_id
_entity_poly.type
_entity_poly.pdbx_seq_one_letter_code
_entity_poly.pdbx_strand_id
1 'polypeptide(L)'
;MVIQNKSHSDEEVFARIKALVLKPEALRLDVSASDDAMTLGIAPALAKEHLLTAETKGLLCRNVSAEGFRFYINLFKEIDLHDIHLLKDYGVYSNWASAVSVSG
;
A
#
# COMPACT_ATOMS: atom_id res chain seq x y z
N MET A 1 9.55 -18.09 -6.73
CA MET A 1 9.49 -19.23 -5.77
C MET A 1 10.42 -18.91 -4.61
N VAL A 2 9.93 -18.95 -3.37
CA VAL A 2 10.70 -18.63 -2.17
C VAL A 2 10.58 -19.78 -1.17
N ILE A 3 11.60 -19.98 -0.34
CA ILE A 3 11.57 -20.96 0.74
C ILE A 3 11.17 -20.22 2.02
N GLN A 4 10.07 -20.65 2.63
CA GLN A 4 9.56 -20.07 3.88
C GLN A 4 9.50 -21.13 4.99
N ASN A 5 9.65 -20.68 6.23
CA ASN A 5 9.48 -21.54 7.39
C ASN A 5 7.98 -21.90 7.55
N LYS A 6 7.67 -23.08 8.09
CA LYS A 6 6.29 -23.51 8.37
C LYS A 6 5.52 -22.57 9.30
N SER A 7 6.22 -21.84 10.16
CA SER A 7 5.64 -20.86 11.07
C SER A 7 5.48 -19.47 10.45
N HIS A 8 5.95 -19.26 9.22
CA HIS A 8 5.77 -18.00 8.50
C HIS A 8 4.34 -17.93 7.94
N SER A 9 3.67 -16.79 8.13
CA SER A 9 2.33 -16.54 7.61
C SER A 9 2.34 -15.31 6.72
N ASP A 10 1.95 -15.50 5.46
CA ASP A 10 1.84 -14.43 4.49
C ASP A 10 0.73 -13.42 4.88
N GLU A 11 -0.30 -13.86 5.61
CA GLU A 11 -1.30 -12.98 6.21
C GLU A 11 -0.69 -11.99 7.22
N GLU A 12 0.26 -12.43 8.05
CA GLU A 12 0.90 -11.54 9.02
C GLU A 12 1.79 -10.51 8.33
N VAL A 13 2.53 -10.93 7.30
CA VAL A 13 3.31 -10.03 6.45
C VAL A 13 2.39 -9.00 5.77
N PHE A 14 1.25 -9.45 5.25
CA PHE A 14 0.28 -8.57 4.63
C PHE A 14 -0.33 -7.57 5.62
N ALA A 15 -0.60 -8.00 6.85
CA ALA A 15 -1.07 -7.10 7.92
C ALA A 15 -0.03 -6.03 8.26
N ARG A 16 1.27 -6.40 8.28
CA ARG A 16 2.38 -5.45 8.49
C ARG A 16 2.49 -4.43 7.36
N ILE A 17 2.40 -4.88 6.11
CA ILE A 17 2.40 -3.98 4.94
C ILE A 17 1.19 -3.04 4.98
N LYS A 18 0.01 -3.57 5.33
CA LYS A 18 -1.19 -2.75 5.48
C LYS A 18 -1.01 -1.69 6.58
N ALA A 19 -0.43 -2.05 7.72
CA ALA A 19 -0.14 -1.10 8.79
C ALA A 19 0.90 -0.06 8.36
N LEU A 20 1.85 -0.42 7.50
CA LEU A 20 2.88 0.49 6.97
C LEU A 20 2.29 1.51 6.01
N VAL A 21 1.44 1.08 5.07
CA VAL A 21 0.83 1.94 4.06
C VAL A 21 -0.26 2.85 4.65
N LEU A 22 -0.89 2.44 5.75
CA LEU A 22 -1.86 3.27 6.47
C LEU A 22 -1.23 4.35 7.35
N LYS A 23 0.10 4.39 7.48
CA LYS A 23 0.77 5.49 8.19
C LYS A 23 0.59 6.80 7.41
N PRO A 24 0.40 7.94 8.10
CA PRO A 24 0.19 9.24 7.44
C PRO A 24 1.33 9.59 6.48
N GLU A 25 2.57 9.20 6.79
CA GLU A 25 3.74 9.42 5.92
C GLU A 25 3.61 8.67 4.58
N ALA A 26 3.18 7.40 4.63
CA ALA A 26 3.02 6.51 3.47
C ALA A 26 1.69 6.71 2.74
N LEU A 27 0.71 7.38 3.36
CA LEU A 27 -0.48 7.86 2.66
C LEU A 27 -0.15 9.09 1.80
N ARG A 28 0.86 9.88 2.20
CA ARG A 28 1.32 11.08 1.46
C ARG A 28 2.34 10.75 0.37
N LEU A 29 3.23 9.79 0.64
CA LEU A 29 4.34 9.41 -0.23
C LEU A 29 4.08 8.08 -0.92
N ASP A 30 4.78 7.84 -2.02
CA ASP A 30 4.79 6.54 -2.64
C ASP A 30 5.60 5.53 -1.81
N VAL A 31 5.26 4.26 -1.95
CA VAL A 31 6.01 3.16 -1.35
C VAL A 31 6.80 2.45 -2.44
N SER A 32 8.11 2.53 -2.37
CA SER A 32 8.99 1.74 -3.23
C SER A 32 9.30 0.38 -2.59
N ALA A 33 9.65 -0.61 -3.41
CA ALA A 33 10.08 -1.92 -2.91
C ALA A 33 11.34 -1.83 -2.02
N SER A 34 12.18 -0.81 -2.22
CA SER A 34 13.37 -0.57 -1.40
C SER A 34 13.01 -0.07 0.00
N ASP A 35 12.04 0.85 0.10
CA ASP A 35 11.59 1.40 1.38
C ASP A 35 10.87 0.35 2.22
N ASP A 36 10.04 -0.48 1.58
CA ASP A 36 9.37 -1.62 2.22
C ASP A 36 10.40 -2.67 2.67
N ALA A 37 11.39 -2.98 1.82
CA ALA A 37 12.48 -3.88 2.17
C ALA A 37 13.29 -3.40 3.39
N MET A 38 13.62 -2.10 3.43
CA MET A 38 14.32 -1.49 4.57
C MET A 38 13.46 -1.52 5.84
N THR A 39 12.17 -1.24 5.74
CA THR A 39 11.29 -1.17 6.91
C THR A 39 10.96 -2.55 7.47
N LEU A 40 10.78 -3.55 6.60
CA LEU A 40 10.50 -4.93 7.00
C LEU A 40 11.77 -5.75 7.25
N GLY A 41 12.95 -5.25 6.89
CA GLY A 41 14.22 -5.95 7.02
C GLY A 41 14.33 -7.18 6.12
N ILE A 42 13.71 -7.14 4.94
CA ILE A 42 13.65 -8.27 3.99
C ILE A 42 14.41 -7.96 2.70
N ALA A 43 14.67 -8.98 1.90
CA ALA A 43 15.29 -8.80 0.60
C ALA A 43 14.38 -7.96 -0.34
N PRO A 44 14.93 -7.02 -1.14
CA PRO A 44 14.15 -6.20 -2.08
C PRO A 44 13.30 -7.01 -3.07
N ALA A 45 13.79 -8.18 -3.49
CA ALA A 45 13.03 -9.09 -4.34
C ALA A 45 11.76 -9.61 -3.63
N LEU A 46 11.85 -9.91 -2.34
CA LEU A 46 10.72 -10.41 -1.56
C LEU A 46 9.71 -9.29 -1.25
N ALA A 47 10.20 -8.10 -0.90
CA ALA A 47 9.36 -6.92 -0.70
C ALA A 47 8.52 -6.61 -1.96
N LYS A 48 9.16 -6.68 -3.15
CA LYS A 48 8.46 -6.51 -4.42
C LYS A 48 7.33 -7.53 -4.61
N GLU A 49 7.56 -8.81 -4.33
CA GLU A 49 6.52 -9.84 -4.45
C GLU A 49 5.37 -9.62 -3.46
N HIS A 50 5.67 -9.16 -2.24
CA HIS A 50 4.62 -8.83 -1.27
C HIS A 50 3.78 -7.62 -1.71
N LEU A 51 4.41 -6.58 -2.27
CA LEU A 51 3.71 -5.41 -2.81
C LEU A 51 2.85 -5.77 -4.03
N LEU A 52 3.33 -6.64 -4.92
CA LEU A 52 2.55 -7.16 -6.05
C LEU A 52 1.36 -8.03 -5.58
N THR A 53 1.56 -8.80 -4.52
CA THR A 53 0.47 -9.57 -3.89
C THR A 53 -0.56 -8.62 -3.27
N ALA A 54 -0.10 -7.52 -2.66
CA ALA A 54 -0.98 -6.49 -2.10
C ALA A 54 -1.76 -5.71 -3.17
N GLU A 55 -1.15 -5.45 -4.33
CA GLU A 55 -1.83 -4.95 -5.52
C GLU A 55 -2.93 -5.92 -5.97
N THR A 56 -2.61 -7.21 -6.07
CA THR A 56 -3.57 -8.24 -6.52
C THR A 56 -4.77 -8.37 -5.59
N LYS A 57 -4.57 -8.20 -4.26
CA LYS A 57 -5.65 -8.11 -3.26
C LYS A 57 -6.40 -6.76 -3.33
N GLY A 58 -5.93 -5.82 -4.13
CA GLY A 58 -6.48 -4.49 -4.34
C GLY A 58 -6.32 -3.56 -3.15
N LEU A 59 -5.30 -3.76 -2.31
CA LEU A 59 -4.92 -2.82 -1.26
C LEU A 59 -4.11 -1.65 -1.84
N LEU A 60 -3.27 -1.95 -2.83
CA LEU A 60 -2.37 -1.00 -3.47
C LEU A 60 -2.72 -0.84 -4.95
N CYS A 61 -2.37 0.32 -5.50
CA CYS A 61 -2.31 0.59 -6.92
C CYS A 61 -0.86 0.83 -7.32
N ARG A 62 -0.46 0.33 -8.49
CA ARG A 62 0.88 0.58 -9.04
C ARG A 62 0.86 1.73 -10.04
N ASN A 63 1.90 2.55 -10.00
CA ASN A 63 2.28 3.45 -11.07
C ASN A 63 3.59 2.92 -11.70
N VAL A 64 3.57 2.69 -13.00
CA VAL A 64 4.74 2.23 -13.76
C VAL A 64 5.32 3.42 -14.50
N SER A 65 6.53 3.83 -14.12
CA SER A 65 7.24 4.95 -14.74
C SER A 65 8.66 4.54 -15.11
N ALA A 66 9.37 5.38 -15.87
CA ALA A 66 10.76 5.13 -16.25
C ALA A 66 11.70 4.95 -15.02
N GLU A 67 11.30 5.52 -13.87
CA GLU A 67 12.01 5.41 -12.60
C GLU A 67 11.74 4.10 -11.83
N GLY A 68 10.78 3.28 -12.29
CA GLY A 68 10.44 2.00 -11.69
C GLY A 68 8.99 1.89 -11.23
N PHE A 69 8.75 0.91 -10.35
CA PHE A 69 7.43 0.65 -9.76
C PHE A 69 7.25 1.46 -8.48
N ARG A 70 6.23 2.33 -8.48
CA ARG A 70 5.78 3.04 -7.28
C ARG A 70 4.41 2.53 -6.87
N PHE A 71 4.24 2.20 -5.60
CA PHE A 71 2.95 1.71 -5.07
C PHE A 71 2.29 2.79 -4.22
N TYR A 72 0.97 2.91 -4.37
CA TYR A 72 0.13 3.85 -3.65
C TYR A 72 -1.06 3.12 -3.02
N ILE A 73 -1.64 3.71 -1.98
CA ILE A 73 -2.88 3.19 -1.41
C ILE A 73 -4.01 3.20 -2.46
N ASN A 74 -4.78 2.11 -2.56
CA ASN A 74 -5.86 2.01 -3.52
C ASN A 74 -7.12 2.75 -3.05
N LEU A 75 -7.23 4.02 -3.41
CA LEU A 75 -8.43 4.84 -3.14
C LEU A 75 -9.61 4.48 -4.07
N PHE A 76 -9.34 3.88 -5.24
CA PHE A 76 -10.39 3.53 -6.20
C PHE A 76 -11.39 2.49 -5.65
N LYS A 77 -10.96 1.67 -4.68
CA LYS A 77 -11.88 0.76 -3.99
C LYS A 77 -12.94 1.44 -3.15
N GLU A 78 -12.73 2.68 -2.74
CA GLU A 78 -13.70 3.41 -1.92
C GLU A 78 -14.70 4.22 -2.74
N ILE A 79 -14.40 4.44 -4.03
CA ILE A 79 -15.27 5.13 -4.98
C ILE A 79 -16.47 4.24 -5.31
N ASP A 80 -17.68 4.76 -5.08
CA ASP A 80 -18.89 4.12 -5.57
C ASP A 80 -19.08 4.46 -7.05
N LEU A 81 -19.19 3.43 -7.89
CA LEU A 81 -19.42 3.60 -9.33
C LEU A 81 -20.82 4.11 -9.65
N HIS A 82 -21.78 3.95 -8.73
CA HIS A 82 -23.15 4.45 -8.90
C HIS A 82 -23.31 5.90 -8.44
N ASP A 83 -22.37 6.40 -7.64
CA ASP A 83 -22.32 7.78 -7.20
C ASP A 83 -20.87 8.25 -7.04
N ILE A 84 -20.25 8.58 -8.17
CA ILE A 84 -18.85 9.04 -8.24
C ILE A 84 -18.62 10.38 -7.51
N HIS A 85 -19.69 11.09 -7.13
CA HIS A 85 -19.62 12.34 -6.38
C HIS A 85 -19.71 12.12 -4.87
N LEU A 86 -20.15 10.94 -4.43
CA LEU A 86 -20.21 10.57 -3.02
C LEU A 86 -18.83 10.15 -2.53
N LEU A 87 -18.03 11.13 -2.12
CA LEU A 87 -16.83 10.90 -1.34
C LEU A 87 -17.23 10.43 0.06
N LYS A 88 -16.71 9.28 0.49
CA LYS A 88 -16.98 8.76 1.83
C LYS A 88 -16.19 9.59 2.86
N ASP A 89 -16.91 10.19 3.81
CA ASP A 89 -16.31 10.92 4.94
C ASP A 89 -15.62 10.01 5.98
N TYR A 90 -15.60 8.71 5.73
CA TYR A 90 -14.99 7.69 6.59
C TYR A 90 -14.21 6.69 5.74
N GLY A 91 -13.12 6.15 6.31
CA GLY A 91 -12.33 5.10 5.66
C GLY A 91 -10.91 5.54 5.31
N VAL A 92 -10.33 4.90 4.30
CA VAL A 92 -8.97 5.15 3.85
C VAL A 92 -8.88 6.52 3.16
N TYR A 93 -9.92 6.93 2.45
CA TYR A 93 -10.02 8.24 1.80
C TYR A 93 -10.00 9.39 2.82
N SER A 94 -10.78 9.31 3.90
CA SER A 94 -10.79 10.36 4.93
C SER A 94 -9.43 10.47 5.63
N ASN A 95 -8.76 9.34 5.86
CA ASN A 95 -7.41 9.31 6.44
C ASN A 95 -6.38 9.90 5.48
N TRP A 96 -6.48 9.59 4.19
CA TRP A 96 -5.63 10.17 3.15
C TRP A 96 -5.87 11.68 3.01
N ALA A 97 -7.12 12.12 2.92
CA ALA A 97 -7.50 13.53 2.84
C ALA A 97 -6.97 14.31 4.05
N SER A 98 -7.18 13.79 5.27
CA SER A 98 -6.62 14.37 6.50
C SER A 98 -5.10 14.45 6.45
N ALA A 99 -4.43 13.37 6.02
CA ALA A 99 -2.98 13.35 5.91
C ALA A 99 -2.46 14.40 4.92
N VAL A 100 -3.16 14.66 3.81
CA VAL A 100 -2.75 15.63 2.79
C VAL A 100 -3.11 17.08 3.18
N SER A 101 -4.25 17.31 3.85
CA SER A 101 -4.71 18.66 4.24
C SER A 101 -3.87 19.33 5.33
N VAL A 102 -3.13 18.57 6.16
CA VAL A 102 -2.31 19.12 7.26
C VAL A 102 -1.06 19.88 6.78
N SER A 103 -0.77 19.92 5.47
CA SER A 103 0.35 20.68 4.90
C SER A 103 -0.02 22.05 4.31
N GLY A 104 -1.05 22.70 4.85
CA GLY A 104 -1.39 24.10 4.58
C GLY A 104 -0.78 25.05 5.59
#